data_AF-A0A2E3DYF1-F1
#
_entry.id   AF-A0A2E3DYF1-F1
#
_cell.length_a   1.000
_cell.length_b   1.000
_cell.length_c   1.000
_cell.angle_alpha   90.00
_cell.angle_beta   90.00
_cell.angle_gamma   90.00
#
_symmetry.space_group_name_H-M   'P 1'
#
loop_
_entity.id
_entity.type
_entity.pdbx_description
1 polymer ?
#
loop_
_entity_poly.entity_id
_entity_poly.type
_entity_poly.pdbx_seq_one_letter_code
_entity_poly.pdbx_strand_id
1 'polypeptide(L)' 'FGQKAIINSTFNERALEPVRPGDIITYSGKVITINNIEKEKRLDLEVRGTNQLGQTTSLASVNLPF' A
#
# COMPACT_ATOMS: atom_id res chain seq x y z
N PHE A 1 -5.66 16.04 9.31
CA PHE A 1 -4.41 15.26 9.44
C PHE A 1 -4.16 14.35 8.24
N GLY A 2 -5.13 13.56 7.75
CA GLY A 2 -4.88 12.56 6.68
C GLY A 2 -4.59 13.07 5.25
N GLN A 3 -5.21 14.16 4.79
CA GLN A 3 -5.14 14.51 3.35
C GLN A 3 -3.73 14.99 2.90
N LYS A 4 -3.01 15.74 3.75
CA LYS A 4 -1.62 16.16 3.47
C LYS A 4 -0.63 14.99 3.52
N ALA A 5 -0.87 14.02 4.40
CA ALA A 5 -0.07 12.79 4.50
C ALA A 5 -0.16 11.94 3.23
N ILE A 6 -1.36 11.83 2.65
CA ILE A 6 -1.60 11.09 1.41
C ILE A 6 -0.91 11.76 0.20
N ILE A 7 -0.97 13.09 0.10
CA ILE A 7 -0.39 13.83 -1.04
C ILE A 7 1.14 13.72 -1.08
N ASN A 8 1.79 13.62 0.08
CA ASN A 8 3.25 13.52 0.18
C ASN A 8 3.74 12.07 0.29
N SER A 9 2.87 11.10 0.03
CA SER A 9 3.21 9.69 0.09
C SER A 9 3.84 9.22 -1.22
N THR A 10 4.78 8.29 -1.11
CA THR A 10 5.31 7.56 -2.26
C THR A 10 4.68 6.18 -2.31
N PHE A 11 4.17 5.82 -3.49
CA PHE A 11 3.53 4.55 -3.75
C PHE A 11 4.29 3.84 -4.88
N ASN A 12 5.00 2.76 -4.53
CA ASN A 12 5.71 1.93 -5.48
C ASN A 12 4.97 0.61 -5.65
N GLU A 13 4.15 0.51 -6.69
CA GLU A 13 3.33 -0.66 -6.98
C GLU A 13 3.89 -1.49 -8.14
N ARG A 14 3.74 -2.80 -8.01
CA ARG A 14 3.93 -3.76 -9.08
C ARG A 14 2.65 -4.53 -9.33
N ALA A 15 2.21 -4.53 -10.58
CA ALA A 15 1.23 -5.48 -11.06
C ALA A 15 1.90 -6.84 -11.24
N LEU A 16 1.34 -7.89 -10.63
CA LEU A 16 1.88 -9.25 -10.68
C LEU A 16 1.01 -10.17 -11.55
N GLU A 17 -0.31 -10.01 -11.46
CA GLU A 17 -1.28 -10.78 -12.25
C GLU A 17 -2.31 -9.82 -12.86
N PRO A 18 -2.83 -10.11 -14.07
CA PRO A 18 -3.81 -9.26 -14.72
C PRO A 18 -5.15 -9.27 -13.99
N VAL A 19 -5.71 -8.09 -13.77
CA VAL A 19 -7.08 -7.90 -13.25
C VAL A 19 -8.04 -7.80 -14.43
N ARG A 20 -9.15 -8.55 -14.39
CA ARG A 20 -10.15 -8.60 -15.47
C ARG A 20 -11.49 -8.03 -15.00
N PRO A 21 -12.35 -7.58 -15.94
CA PRO A 21 -13.73 -7.20 -15.61
C PRO A 21 -14.45 -8.35 -14.88
N GLY A 22 -15.02 -8.05 -13.72
CA GLY A 22 -15.71 -9.02 -12.87
C GLY A 22 -14.85 -9.66 -11.78
N ASP A 23 -13.53 -9.44 -11.77
CA ASP A 23 -12.69 -9.87 -10.65
C ASP A 23 -13.02 -9.05 -9.39
N ILE A 24 -13.02 -9.74 -8.24
CA ILE A 24 -13.17 -9.10 -6.93
C ILE A 24 -11.80 -9.04 -6.31
N ILE A 25 -11.25 -7.83 -6.16
CA ILE A 25 -9.95 -7.61 -5.55
C ILE A 25 -10.11 -7.17 -4.10
N THR A 26 -9.52 -7.93 -3.19
CA THR A 26 -9.40 -7.58 -1.77
C THR A 26 -8.00 -7.04 -1.52
N TYR A 27 -7.94 -5.85 -0.92
CA TYR A 27 -6.68 -5.24 -0.50
C TYR A 27 -6.44 -5.44 0.98
N SER A 28 -5.22 -5.83 1.35
CA SER A 28 -4.75 -5.85 2.74
C SER A 28 -3.50 -5.00 2.89
N GLY A 29 -3.38 -4.33 4.04
CA GLY A 29 -2.25 -3.48 4.38
C GLY A 29 -1.55 -4.01 5.63
N LYS A 30 -0.23 -4.11 5.58
CA LYS A 30 0.62 -4.47 6.73
C LYS A 30 1.55 -3.33 7.05
N VAL A 31 1.51 -2.84 8.30
CA VAL A 31 2.52 -1.91 8.81
C VAL A 31 3.83 -2.66 8.95
N ILE A 32 4.86 -2.18 8.25
CA ILE A 32 6.21 -2.75 8.31
C ILE A 32 7.00 -2.03 9.40
N THR A 33 7.02 -0.70 9.35
CA THR A 33 7.80 0.13 10.27
C THR A 33 7.09 1.45 10.56
N ILE A 34 7.23 1.93 11.80
CA ILE A 34 6.84 3.29 12.19
C ILE A 34 8.12 4.02 12.60
N ASN A 35 8.56 4.95 11.77
CA ASN A 35 9.71 5.80 12.03
C ASN A 35 9.23 7.12 12.65
N ASN A 36 9.69 7.42 13.87
CA ASN A 36 9.31 8.61 14.60
C ASN A 36 10.58 9.31 15.12
N ILE A 37 11.31 9.93 14.19
CA ILE A 37 12.51 10.71 14.50
C ILE A 37 12.07 12.18 14.67
N GLU A 38 12.74 12.95 15.53
CA GLU A 38 12.36 14.34 15.87
C GLU A 38 12.12 15.26 14.67
N LYS A 39 12.75 14.97 13.52
CA LYS A 39 12.64 15.75 12.29
C LYS A 39 11.67 15.14 11.26
N GLU A 40 11.31 13.87 11.41
CA GLU A 40 10.53 13.17 10.41
C GLU A 40 9.77 11.95 10.96
N LYS A 41 8.46 11.95 10.74
CA LYS A 41 7.54 10.87 11.09
C LYS A 41 7.06 10.19 9.81
N ARG A 42 7.33 8.91 9.67
CA ARG A 42 7.00 8.11 8.48
C ARG A 42 6.46 6.74 8.88
N LEU A 43 5.49 6.26 8.11
CA LEU A 43 4.87 4.95 8.23
C LEU A 43 5.16 4.19 6.93
N ASP A 44 5.86 3.07 7.05
CA ASP A 44 6.10 2.16 5.94
C ASP A 44 5.04 1.05 5.95
N LEU A 45 4.33 0.89 4.83
CA LEU A 45 3.29 -0.11 4.64
C LEU A 45 3.62 -0.99 3.44
N GLU A 46 3.22 -2.24 3.53
CA GLU A 46 3.07 -3.12 2.38
C GLU A 46 1.57 -3.30 2.12
N VAL A 47 1.14 -3.04 0.90
CA VAL A 47 -0.25 -3.24 0.45
C VAL A 47 -0.26 -4.38 -0.57
N ARG A 48 -1.16 -5.32 -0.38
CA ARG A 48 -1.32 -6.49 -1.25
C ARG A 48 -2.75 -6.57 -1.79
N GLY A 49 -2.89 -6.64 -3.10
CA GLY A 49 -4.14 -6.96 -3.79
C GLY A 49 -4.25 -8.46 -4.04
N THR A 50 -5.39 -9.06 -3.72
CA THR A 50 -5.65 -10.49 -3.94
C THR A 50 -7.01 -10.68 -4.61
N ASN A 51 -7.10 -11.51 -5.66
CA ASN A 51 -8.38 -11.82 -6.32
C ASN A 51 -9.19 -12.89 -5.56
N GLN A 52 -10.40 -13.16 -6.04
CA GLN A 52 -11.30 -14.19 -5.50
C GLN A 52 -10.74 -15.62 -5.52
N LEU A 53 -9.69 -15.86 -6.32
CA LEU A 53 -8.99 -17.15 -6.41
C LEU A 53 -7.80 -17.23 -5.44
N GLY A 54 -7.53 -16.18 -4.66
CA GLY A 54 -6.40 -16.11 -3.73
C GLY A 54 -5.07 -15.71 -4.38
N GLN A 55 -5.06 -15.33 -5.66
CA GLN A 55 -3.86 -14.93 -6.38
C GLN A 55 -3.51 -13.47 -6.08
N THR A 56 -2.22 -13.19 -5.88
CA THR A 56 -1.76 -11.82 -5.68
C THR A 56 -1.75 -11.07 -7.00
N THR A 57 -2.59 -10.05 -7.13
CA THR A 57 -2.70 -9.25 -8.35
C THR A 57 -1.80 -8.02 -8.31
N SER A 58 -1.62 -7.43 -7.14
CA SER A 58 -0.69 -6.31 -6.96
C SER A 58 0.02 -6.36 -5.61
N LEU A 59 1.21 -5.78 -5.59
CA LEU A 59 1.99 -5.56 -4.37
C LEU A 59 2.57 -4.15 -4.42
N ALA A 60 2.37 -3.38 -3.37
CA ALA A 60 2.85 -2.03 -3.26
C ALA A 60 3.59 -1.77 -1.94
N SER A 61 4.69 -1.04 -2.05
CA SER A 61 5.38 -0.45 -0.90
C SER A 61 4.97 1.01 -0.80
N VAL A 62 4.45 1.41 0.36
CA VAL A 62 3.92 2.75 0.61
C VAL A 62 4.69 3.40 1.74
N ASN A 63 5.18 4.61 1.51
CA ASN A 63 5.74 5.46 2.55
C ASN A 63 4.79 6.63 2.81
N LEU A 64 4.22 6.70 4.02
CA LEU A 64 3.29 7.75 4.43
C LEU A 64 3.93 8.66 5.50
N PRO A 65 4.14 9.95 5.24
CA PRO A 65 4.49 10.90 6.30
C PRO A 65 3.26 11.21 7.17
N PHE A 66 3.39 11.33 8.50
CA PHE A 66 2.24 11.60 9.39
C PHE A 66 2.54 12.52 10.60
#